data_AF-A0A7X6FPD5-F1
#
_entry.id   AF-A0A7X6FPD5-F1
#
_cell.length_a   1.000
_cell.length_b   1.000
_cell.length_c   1.000
_cell.angle_alpha   90.00
_cell.angle_beta   90.00
_cell.angle_gamma   90.00
#
_symmetry.space_group_name_H-M   'P 1'
#
loop_
_entity.id
_entity.type
_entity.pdbx_description
1 polymer ?
#
loop_
_entity_poly.entity_id
_entity_poly.type
_entity_poly.pdbx_seq_one_letter_code
_entity_poly.pdbx_strand_id
1 'polypeptide(L)'
;MKTVRTALNEKAVRPMTDGVTVQPPTPRLFSVDAKLVVYPGPDAETVRRASIASLSSYLQSIRKVAYDATLAGLIASLKVGGVQNVILAAPAQDITASFYDLAVCTSAKVTVERVDV
;
A
#
# COMPACT_ATOMS: atom_id res chain seq x y z
N MET A 1 12.78 18.93 -8.87
CA MET A 1 13.86 18.82 -9.88
C MET A 1 15.12 19.64 -9.59
N LYS A 2 15.12 20.59 -8.63
CA LYS A 2 16.28 21.46 -8.35
C LYS A 2 17.35 20.76 -7.49
N THR A 3 16.95 20.01 -6.47
CA THR A 3 17.85 19.39 -5.48
C THR A 3 18.80 18.35 -6.06
N VAL A 4 18.32 17.45 -6.93
CA VAL A 4 19.13 16.40 -7.56
C VAL A 4 20.19 17.01 -8.48
N ARG A 5 19.80 18.01 -9.27
CA ARG A 5 20.74 18.77 -10.12
C ARG A 5 21.78 19.53 -9.31
N THR A 6 21.44 20.03 -8.13
CA THR A 6 22.39 20.71 -7.24
C THR A 6 23.37 19.73 -6.60
N ALA A 7 22.94 18.54 -6.17
CA ALA A 7 23.80 17.51 -5.61
C ALA A 7 24.83 16.96 -6.61
N LEU A 8 24.44 16.83 -7.88
CA LEU A 8 25.35 16.39 -8.97
C LEU A 8 26.31 17.49 -9.47
N ASN A 9 26.20 18.72 -8.93
CA ASN A 9 27.01 19.88 -9.33
C ASN A 9 28.09 20.24 -8.30
N GLU A 10 28.22 19.49 -7.20
CA GLU A 10 29.33 19.65 -6.28
C GLU A 10 30.61 19.11 -6.93
N LYS A 11 31.67 19.94 -6.92
CA LYS A 11 33.00 19.75 -7.53
C LYS A 11 33.69 18.39 -7.24
N ALA A 12 33.12 17.52 -6.39
CA ALA A 12 33.65 16.24 -5.96
C ALA A 12 33.20 15.03 -6.80
N VAL A 13 32.03 15.08 -7.45
CA VAL A 13 31.58 13.99 -8.33
C VAL A 13 31.80 14.43 -9.77
N ARG A 14 32.79 13.86 -10.47
CA ARG A 14 33.04 14.13 -11.88
C ARG A 14 32.48 13.00 -12.74
N PRO A 15 31.18 12.99 -13.06
CA PRO A 15 30.64 12.03 -14.01
C PRO A 15 31.18 12.39 -15.39
N MET A 16 32.02 11.51 -15.94
CA MET A 16 32.68 11.74 -17.23
C MET A 16 31.68 11.70 -18.40
N THR A 17 30.51 11.06 -18.22
CA THR A 17 29.43 10.95 -19.21
C THR A 17 28.06 10.57 -18.60
N ASP A 18 27.69 11.01 -17.40
CA ASP A 18 26.45 10.54 -16.75
C ASP A 18 25.30 11.57 -16.83
N GLY A 19 24.50 11.47 -17.89
CA GLY A 19 23.29 12.27 -18.07
C GLY A 19 22.12 11.66 -17.31
N VAL A 20 21.90 12.08 -16.06
CA VAL A 20 20.77 11.58 -15.26
C VAL A 20 19.46 12.21 -15.75
N THR A 21 18.58 11.39 -16.34
CA THR A 21 17.21 11.78 -16.69
C THR A 21 16.27 11.32 -15.58
N VAL A 22 15.70 12.26 -14.82
CA VAL A 22 14.73 11.97 -13.76
C VAL A 22 13.35 11.83 -14.39
N GLN A 23 12.88 10.59 -14.55
CA GLN A 23 11.52 10.30 -15.01
C GLN A 23 10.63 9.96 -13.79
N PRO A 24 9.47 10.64 -13.62
CA PRO A 24 8.52 10.25 -12.59
C PRO A 24 7.88 8.89 -12.95
N PRO A 25 7.62 8.01 -11.96
CA PRO A 25 6.90 6.77 -12.21
C PRO A 25 5.43 7.05 -12.54
N THR A 26 4.83 6.18 -13.34
CA THR A 26 3.40 6.23 -13.67
C THR A 26 2.58 5.75 -12.47
N PRO A 27 1.70 6.59 -11.90
CA PRO A 27 0.91 6.19 -10.74
C PRO A 27 -0.23 5.26 -11.18
N ARG A 28 -0.23 4.03 -10.65
CA ARG A 28 -1.34 3.09 -10.76
C ARG A 28 -2.23 3.24 -9.54
N LEU A 29 -3.30 4.00 -9.70
CA LEU A 29 -4.24 4.31 -8.64
C LEU A 29 -5.16 3.11 -8.36
N PHE A 30 -5.35 2.77 -7.09
CA PHE A 30 -6.33 1.78 -6.67
C PHE A 30 -6.97 2.17 -5.33
N SER A 31 -8.15 1.61 -5.07
CA SER A 31 -8.86 1.76 -3.79
C SER A 31 -8.98 0.43 -3.09
N VAL A 32 -8.95 0.47 -1.75
CA VAL A 32 -9.16 -0.69 -0.89
C VAL A 32 -10.52 -0.54 -0.23
N ASP A 33 -11.43 -1.47 -0.48
CA ASP A 33 -12.70 -1.59 0.25
C ASP A 33 -12.79 -2.99 0.85
N ALA A 34 -12.69 -3.04 2.17
CA ALA A 34 -12.61 -4.28 2.93
C ALA A 34 -13.67 -4.32 4.03
N LYS A 35 -14.28 -5.50 4.18
CA LYS A 35 -15.21 -5.84 5.25
C LYS A 35 -14.59 -6.92 6.12
N LEU A 36 -14.37 -6.59 7.39
CA LEU A 36 -13.80 -7.48 8.38
C LEU A 36 -14.92 -8.19 9.12
N VAL A 37 -14.87 -9.51 9.13
CA VAL A 37 -15.76 -10.34 9.93
C VAL A 37 -15.03 -10.69 11.22
N VAL A 38 -15.59 -10.28 12.36
CA VAL A 38 -14.99 -10.51 13.69
C VAL A 38 -15.82 -11.49 14.52
N TYR A 39 -15.14 -12.26 15.35
CA TYR A 39 -15.79 -13.13 16.33
C TYR A 39 -16.49 -12.32 17.42
N PRO A 40 -17.51 -12.89 18.09
CA PRO A 40 -18.09 -12.28 19.28
C PRO A 40 -17.04 -12.29 20.42
N GLY A 41 -16.75 -11.12 20.99
CA GLY A 41 -15.81 -11.00 22.11
C GLY A 41 -14.99 -9.71 22.10
N PRO A 42 -14.06 -9.51 21.14
CA PRO A 42 -13.21 -8.32 21.11
C PRO A 42 -13.99 -7.06 20.72
N ASP A 43 -13.53 -5.91 21.24
CA ASP A 43 -13.99 -4.59 20.79
C ASP A 43 -13.74 -4.41 19.30
N ALA A 44 -14.82 -4.41 18.51
CA ALA A 44 -14.78 -4.30 17.05
C ALA A 44 -14.03 -3.04 16.57
N GLU A 45 -14.12 -1.95 17.32
CA GLU A 45 -13.43 -0.70 16.99
C GLU A 45 -11.91 -0.82 17.16
N THR A 46 -11.44 -1.50 18.22
CA THR A 46 -10.02 -1.73 18.46
C THR A 46 -9.42 -2.59 17.35
N VAL A 47 -10.13 -3.65 16.94
CA VAL A 47 -9.73 -4.50 15.81
C VAL A 47 -9.68 -3.68 14.52
N ARG A 48 -10.70 -2.87 14.24
CA ARG A 48 -10.71 -1.98 13.06
C ARG A 48 -9.51 -1.06 13.03
N ARG A 49 -9.19 -0.41 14.14
CA ARG A 49 -8.06 0.53 14.25
C ARG A 49 -6.72 -0.19 14.03
N ALA A 50 -6.56 -1.38 14.61
CA ALA A 50 -5.37 -2.21 14.41
C ALA A 50 -5.21 -2.63 12.94
N SER A 51 -6.29 -3.09 12.28
CA SER A 51 -6.27 -3.44 10.86
C SER A 51 -5.91 -2.26 9.97
N ILE A 52 -6.44 -1.06 10.24
CA ILE A 52 -6.09 0.15 9.48
C ILE A 52 -4.63 0.52 9.65
N ALA A 53 -4.08 0.42 10.87
CA ALA A 53 -2.67 0.70 11.12
C ALA A 53 -1.76 -0.30 10.39
N SER A 54 -2.10 -1.60 10.43
CA SER A 54 -1.38 -2.65 9.72
C SER A 54 -1.45 -2.47 8.19
N LEU A 55 -2.63 -2.16 7.65
CA LEU A 55 -2.81 -1.83 6.23
C LEU A 55 -1.96 -0.62 5.84
N SER A 56 -1.92 0.43 6.66
CA SER A 56 -1.10 1.63 6.38
C SER A 56 0.40 1.29 6.32
N SER A 57 0.87 0.46 7.25
CA SER A 57 2.26 -0.02 7.26
C SER A 57 2.58 -0.85 6.00
N TYR A 58 1.67 -1.74 5.60
CA TYR A 58 1.81 -2.51 4.37
C TYR A 58 1.86 -1.59 3.14
N LEU A 59 0.94 -0.64 3.02
CA LEU A 59 0.91 0.33 1.92
C LEU A 59 2.20 1.17 1.84
N GLN A 60 2.80 1.52 2.97
CA GLN A 60 4.10 2.20 3.02
C GLN A 60 5.23 1.28 2.55
N SER A 61 5.20 -0.01 2.91
CA SER A 61 6.24 -0.98 2.53
C SER A 61 6.29 -1.23 1.02
N ILE A 62 5.11 -1.25 0.37
CA ILE A 62 4.96 -1.47 -1.07
C ILE A 62 5.04 -0.19 -1.91
N ARG A 63 5.19 0.99 -1.28
CA ARG A 63 5.31 2.28 -1.98
C ARG A 63 6.70 2.45 -2.60
N LYS A 64 7.07 1.51 -3.45
CA LYS A 64 8.31 1.42 -4.21
C LYS A 64 7.97 1.18 -5.68
N VAL A 65 8.83 1.65 -6.58
CA VAL A 65 8.65 1.42 -8.02
C VAL A 65 8.75 -0.08 -8.30
N ALA A 66 7.93 -0.58 -9.22
CA ALA A 66 7.87 -1.99 -9.62
C ALA A 66 7.48 -2.98 -8.50
N TYR A 67 6.83 -2.50 -7.43
CA TYR A 67 6.21 -3.36 -6.41
C TYR A 67 4.73 -3.53 -6.69
N ASP A 68 4.29 -4.79 -6.67
CA ASP A 68 2.90 -5.16 -6.87
C ASP A 68 2.07 -4.97 -5.60
N ALA A 69 0.82 -4.55 -5.75
CA ALA A 69 -0.16 -4.61 -4.67
C ALA A 69 -1.05 -5.84 -4.87
N THR A 70 -0.66 -6.95 -4.23
CA THR A 70 -1.37 -8.22 -4.32
C THR A 70 -2.54 -8.30 -3.33
N LEU A 71 -3.59 -9.01 -3.72
CA LEU A 71 -4.74 -9.35 -2.87
C LEU A 71 -4.28 -10.10 -1.63
N ALA A 72 -3.37 -11.06 -1.78
CA ALA A 72 -2.84 -11.83 -0.66
C ALA A 72 -2.17 -10.92 0.39
N GLY A 73 -1.34 -9.96 -0.04
CA GLY A 73 -0.70 -9.00 0.85
C GLY A 73 -1.70 -8.08 1.55
N LEU A 74 -2.72 -7.60 0.81
CA LEU A 74 -3.80 -6.79 1.38
C LEU A 74 -4.60 -7.57 2.43
N ILE A 75 -5.01 -8.80 2.12
CA ILE A 75 -5.74 -9.68 3.06
C ILE A 75 -4.90 -9.97 4.30
N ALA A 76 -3.62 -10.30 4.12
CA ALA A 76 -2.71 -10.59 5.23
C ALA A 76 -2.55 -9.37 6.15
N SER A 77 -2.41 -8.17 5.58
CA SER A 77 -2.28 -6.93 6.37
C SER A 77 -3.54 -6.62 7.18
N LEU A 78 -4.71 -6.96 6.67
CA LEU A 78 -6.01 -6.70 7.31
C LEU A 78 -6.37 -7.74 8.38
N LYS A 79 -5.84 -8.96 8.27
CA LYS A 79 -6.10 -10.08 9.18
C LYS A 79 -5.27 -9.96 10.47
N VAL A 80 -5.69 -9.05 11.34
CA VAL A 80 -5.16 -8.90 12.70
C VAL A 80 -5.88 -9.84 13.68
N GLY A 81 -5.35 -9.98 14.89
CA GLY A 81 -5.96 -10.81 15.94
C GLY A 81 -7.42 -10.44 16.19
N GLY A 82 -8.32 -11.44 16.20
CA GLY A 82 -9.76 -11.26 16.36
C GLY A 82 -10.57 -11.19 15.05
N VAL A 83 -9.91 -11.08 13.89
CA VAL A 83 -10.57 -11.16 12.58
C VAL A 83 -10.70 -12.62 12.15
N GLN A 84 -11.94 -13.08 11.95
CA GLN A 84 -12.24 -14.38 11.39
C GLN A 84 -11.96 -14.38 9.89
N ASN A 85 -12.62 -13.49 9.15
CA ASN A 85 -12.55 -13.42 7.69
C ASN A 85 -12.40 -11.98 7.20
N VAL A 86 -11.80 -11.82 6.03
CA VAL A 86 -11.65 -10.54 5.34
C VAL A 86 -12.31 -10.68 3.97
N ILE A 87 -13.33 -9.88 3.72
CA ILE A 87 -14.00 -9.80 2.43
C ILE A 87 -13.51 -8.54 1.75
N LEU A 88 -12.78 -8.69 0.65
CA LEU A 88 -12.27 -7.58 -0.15
C LEU A 88 -13.21 -7.36 -1.33
N ALA A 89 -13.85 -6.19 -1.38
CA ALA A 89 -14.69 -5.77 -2.49
C ALA A 89 -13.88 -5.05 -3.57
N ALA A 90 -12.84 -4.32 -3.17
CA ALA A 90 -11.90 -3.67 -4.06
C ALA A 90 -10.48 -3.66 -3.45
N PRO A 91 -9.41 -3.90 -4.23
CA PRO A 91 -9.41 -4.26 -5.64
C PRO A 91 -9.93 -5.69 -5.90
N ALA A 92 -10.46 -5.96 -7.09
CA ALA A 92 -10.98 -7.29 -7.46
C ALA A 92 -9.89 -8.26 -7.95
N GLN A 93 -8.71 -7.72 -8.30
CA GLN A 93 -7.57 -8.45 -8.84
C GLN A 93 -6.27 -7.83 -8.32
N ASP A 94 -5.19 -8.57 -8.44
CA ASP A 94 -3.85 -8.08 -8.14
C ASP A 94 -3.49 -6.89 -9.03
N ILE A 95 -2.88 -5.88 -8.42
CA ILE A 95 -2.42 -4.68 -9.10
C ILE A 95 -0.94 -4.89 -9.42
N THR A 96 -0.67 -5.42 -10.61
CA THR A 96 0.69 -5.62 -11.12
C THR A 96 1.28 -4.29 -11.58
N ALA A 97 2.43 -3.91 -11.03
CA ALA A 97 3.20 -2.74 -11.41
C ALA A 97 4.31 -3.12 -12.40
N SER A 98 4.39 -2.43 -13.53
CA SER A 98 5.54 -2.53 -14.44
C SER A 98 6.78 -1.83 -13.86
N PHE A 99 7.92 -1.95 -14.54
CA PHE A 99 9.22 -1.36 -14.13
C PHE A 99 9.20 0.16 -13.87
N TYR A 100 8.22 0.87 -14.43
CA TYR A 100 8.04 2.32 -14.25
C TYR A 100 6.76 2.68 -13.52
N ASP A 101 5.97 1.69 -13.07
CA ASP A 101 4.72 1.93 -12.38
C ASP A 101 4.95 2.02 -10.87
N LEU A 102 4.11 2.81 -10.22
CA LEU A 102 4.02 2.90 -8.77
C LEU A 102 2.57 2.65 -8.35
N ALA A 103 2.33 1.60 -7.58
CA ALA A 103 1.03 1.35 -6.99
C ALA A 103 0.73 2.40 -5.90
N VAL A 104 -0.38 3.13 -6.06
CA VAL A 104 -0.78 4.19 -5.13
C VAL A 104 -2.22 3.95 -4.68
N CYS A 105 -2.40 3.72 -3.38
CA CYS A 105 -3.71 3.64 -2.76
C CYS A 105 -4.31 5.05 -2.61
N THR A 106 -5.46 5.31 -3.23
CA THR A 106 -6.16 6.61 -3.16
C THR A 106 -7.13 6.68 -1.99
N SER A 107 -7.81 5.58 -1.68
CA SER A 107 -8.75 5.47 -0.58
C SER A 107 -8.71 4.08 0.04
N ALA A 108 -8.83 4.03 1.37
CA ALA A 108 -8.93 2.81 2.13
C ALA A 108 -10.16 2.87 3.03
N LYS A 109 -11.16 2.04 2.74
CA LYS A 109 -12.37 1.90 3.52
C LYS A 109 -12.36 0.53 4.18
N VAL A 110 -12.46 0.54 5.51
CA VAL A 110 -12.50 -0.67 6.32
C VAL A 110 -13.76 -0.62 7.19
N THR A 111 -14.65 -1.56 6.95
CA THR A 111 -15.89 -1.76 7.71
C THR A 111 -15.78 -3.04 8.52
N VAL A 112 -16.43 -3.10 9.68
CA VAL A 112 -16.47 -4.30 10.52
C VAL A 112 -17.90 -4.79 10.60
N GLU A 113 -18.08 -6.10 10.42
CA GLU A 113 -19.33 -6.80 10.61
C GLU A 113 -19.14 -7.86 11.69
N ARG A 114 -20.07 -7.90 12.62
CA ARG A 114 -20.11 -8.91 13.67
C ARG A 114 -20.88 -10.11 13.16
N VAL A 115 -20.33 -11.31 13.34
CA VAL A 115 -21.09 -12.54 13.18
C VAL A 115 -21.74 -12.87 14.51
N ASP A 116 -23.06 -12.78 14.53
CA ASP A 116 -23.89 -13.31 15.60
C ASP A 116 -24.11 -14.80 15.32
N VAL A 117 -23.42 -15.66 16.08
CA VAL A 117 -23.69 -17.12 16.13
C VAL A 117 -24.57 -17.41 17.33
#